data_AF-A0A5C9E4U7-F1
#
_entry.id   AF-A0A5C9E4U7-F1
#
_cell.length_a   1.000
_cell.length_b   1.000
_cell.length_c   1.000
_cell.angle_alpha   90.00
_cell.angle_beta   90.00
_cell.angle_gamma   90.00
#
_symmetry.space_group_name_H-M   'P 1'
#
loop_
_entity.id
_entity.type
_entity.pdbx_description
1 polymer ?
#
loop_
_entity_poly.entity_id
_entity_poly.type
_entity_poly.pdbx_seq_one_letter_code
_entity_poly.pdbx_strand_id
1 'polypeptide(L)'
;MPFLYQNKIDYPRNIKNLFLNMSEEYKRFTVSVPEDLYEKFEEFRENLNISRSEGIRKAMHSYMIKEEKVPGISGKVVGCIAMIMKHEHFDLEHEHSPQDSDVEGDHEHVHHDHEYSSKPTYAKISQTDLILINDIQHHFADVIISNMHVHLEFERCLELIAVSGPYERVKKLRDDLKRLKSIISIEFFVVDKDFK
;
A
#
# COMPACT_ATOMS: atom_id res chain seq x y z
N MET A 1 40.07 13.13 18.46
CA MET A 1 39.29 12.77 17.25
C MET A 1 39.32 11.26 17.13
N PRO A 2 38.23 10.57 16.71
CA PRO A 2 37.17 11.04 15.81
C PRO A 2 35.83 11.39 16.50
N PHE A 3 34.81 11.64 15.68
CA PHE A 3 33.50 12.21 16.03
C PHE A 3 32.46 11.19 16.51
N LEU A 4 31.62 11.59 17.47
CA LEU A 4 30.31 10.99 17.72
C LEU A 4 29.26 11.73 16.89
N TYR A 5 28.54 11.04 16.01
CA TYR A 5 27.36 11.58 15.32
C TYR A 5 26.09 10.91 15.82
N GLN A 6 25.42 11.57 16.76
CA GLN A 6 24.18 11.08 17.37
C GLN A 6 22.98 11.74 16.70
N ASN A 7 22.64 11.26 15.49
CA ASN A 7 21.49 11.78 14.75
C ASN A 7 20.16 11.28 15.35
N LYS A 8 19.59 12.07 16.26
CA LYS A 8 18.15 12.02 16.55
C LYS A 8 17.40 12.44 15.29
N ILE A 9 16.76 11.48 14.61
CA ILE A 9 15.79 11.79 13.56
C ILE A 9 14.49 12.20 14.26
N ASP A 10 14.24 13.51 14.31
CA ASP A 10 13.00 14.06 14.84
C ASP A 10 11.89 13.93 13.79
N TYR A 11 10.92 13.05 14.03
CA TYR A 11 9.80 12.83 13.12
C TYR A 11 8.81 14.00 13.21
N PRO A 12 8.55 14.78 12.13
CA PRO A 12 7.62 15.89 12.17
C PRO A 12 6.18 15.39 12.38
N ARG A 13 5.67 15.58 13.59
CA ARG A 13 4.41 15.01 14.10
C ARG A 13 3.14 15.74 13.59
N ASN A 14 3.11 16.15 12.32
CA ASN A 14 2.00 16.93 11.75
C ASN A 14 1.68 16.59 10.28
N ILE A 15 0.72 15.70 10.07
CA ILE A 15 0.15 15.34 8.76
C ILE A 15 -0.87 16.41 8.27
N LYS A 16 -1.08 17.49 9.05
CA LYS A 16 -2.13 18.51 8.82
C LYS A 16 -1.94 19.37 7.56
N ASN A 17 -0.78 19.31 6.89
CA ASN A 17 -0.44 20.20 5.78
C ASN A 17 -0.63 19.62 4.36
N LEU A 18 -1.20 18.41 4.21
CA LEU A 18 -1.38 17.77 2.88
C LEU A 18 -2.66 18.20 2.14
N PHE A 19 -3.44 19.16 2.67
CA PHE A 19 -4.78 19.52 2.16
C PHE A 19 -5.06 21.04 2.20
N LEU A 20 -4.13 21.88 1.73
CA LEU A 20 -4.35 23.33 1.64
C LEU A 20 -3.92 23.92 0.27
N ASN A 21 -4.87 24.63 -0.34
CA ASN A 21 -4.85 25.35 -1.64
C ASN A 21 -5.15 24.48 -2.88
N MET A 22 -6.03 24.87 -3.83
CA MET A 22 -6.69 26.18 -4.02
C MET A 22 -7.87 26.17 -5.03
N SER A 23 -9.00 26.84 -4.68
CA SER A 23 -10.08 27.35 -5.57
C SER A 23 -11.33 26.51 -5.93
N GLU A 24 -11.90 25.74 -4.98
CA GLU A 24 -13.24 25.14 -5.13
C GLU A 24 -14.41 26.15 -4.96
N GLU A 25 -15.44 26.06 -5.82
CA GLU A 25 -16.75 26.70 -5.63
C GLU A 25 -17.59 25.88 -4.62
N TYR A 26 -17.48 26.21 -3.33
CA TYR A 26 -18.12 25.45 -2.27
C TYR A 26 -19.66 25.54 -2.25
N LYS A 27 -20.33 24.47 -2.69
CA LYS A 27 -21.77 24.30 -2.48
C LYS A 27 -22.07 23.92 -1.03
N ARG A 28 -22.84 24.77 -0.34
CA ARG A 28 -23.34 24.49 1.02
C ARG A 28 -24.67 23.72 0.94
N PHE A 29 -24.76 22.65 1.70
CA PHE A 29 -25.98 21.86 1.87
C PHE A 29 -26.13 21.44 3.34
N THR A 30 -27.36 21.14 3.74
CA THR A 30 -27.70 20.69 5.10
C THR A 30 -28.10 19.23 5.04
N VAL A 31 -27.64 18.43 6.01
CA VAL A 31 -27.97 17.00 6.14
C VAL A 31 -28.59 16.77 7.51
N SER A 32 -29.70 16.03 7.55
CA SER A 32 -30.26 15.51 8.79
C SER A 32 -29.62 14.16 9.11
N VAL A 33 -29.10 14.00 10.32
CA VAL A 33 -28.51 12.76 10.83
C VAL A 33 -29.13 12.41 12.19
N PRO A 34 -29.18 11.13 12.59
CA PRO A 34 -29.55 10.74 13.96
C PRO A 34 -28.61 11.35 15.01
N GLU A 35 -29.15 11.72 16.17
CA GLU A 35 -28.39 12.36 17.26
C GLU A 35 -27.21 11.48 17.72
N ASP A 36 -27.43 10.18 17.89
CA ASP A 36 -26.39 9.25 18.34
C ASP A 36 -25.26 9.08 17.30
N LEU A 37 -25.57 9.25 16.01
CA LEU A 37 -24.57 9.24 14.94
C LEU A 37 -23.80 10.57 14.89
N TYR A 38 -24.49 11.69 15.16
CA TYR A 38 -23.87 13.01 15.26
C TYR A 38 -22.87 13.05 16.42
N GLU A 39 -23.25 12.62 17.62
CA GLU A 39 -22.35 12.56 18.79
C GLU A 39 -21.09 11.73 18.50
N LYS A 40 -21.26 10.51 17.98
CA LYS A 40 -20.13 9.63 17.58
C LYS A 40 -19.23 10.27 16.52
N PHE A 41 -19.80 11.02 15.57
CA PHE A 41 -19.03 11.71 14.54
C PHE A 41 -18.28 12.93 15.08
N GLU A 42 -18.88 13.69 16.00
CA GLU A 42 -18.22 14.83 16.66
C GLU A 42 -17.06 14.37 17.55
N GLU A 43 -17.18 13.25 18.26
CA GLU A 43 -16.06 12.63 18.99
C GLU A 43 -14.94 12.17 18.01
N PHE A 44 -15.32 11.45 16.96
CA PHE A 44 -14.38 10.95 15.95
C PHE A 44 -13.61 12.08 15.24
N ARG A 45 -14.27 13.17 14.85
CA ARG A 45 -13.61 14.31 14.18
C ARG A 45 -12.74 15.14 15.13
N GLU A 46 -12.97 15.09 16.43
CA GLU A 46 -12.08 15.69 17.44
C GLU A 46 -10.83 14.84 17.66
N ASN A 47 -10.98 13.53 17.82
CA ASN A 47 -9.87 12.58 17.94
C ASN A 47 -8.90 12.62 16.74
N LEU A 48 -9.42 12.87 15.52
CA LEU A 48 -8.61 13.06 14.31
C LEU A 48 -8.15 14.50 14.07
N ASN A 49 -8.60 15.47 14.87
CA ASN A 49 -8.39 16.91 14.66
C ASN A 49 -8.74 17.35 13.21
N ILE A 50 -9.93 16.99 12.73
CA ILE A 50 -10.43 17.41 11.41
C ILE A 50 -11.70 18.26 11.55
N SER A 51 -11.97 19.13 10.58
CA SER A 51 -13.23 19.87 10.55
C SER A 51 -14.40 18.94 10.19
N ARG A 52 -15.63 19.31 10.58
CA ARG A 52 -16.84 18.56 10.15
C ARG A 52 -16.90 18.43 8.64
N SER A 53 -16.69 19.53 7.91
CA SER A 53 -16.67 19.55 6.45
C SER A 53 -15.63 18.61 5.86
N GLU A 54 -14.45 18.52 6.49
CA GLU A 54 -13.40 17.57 6.08
C GLU A 54 -13.82 16.12 6.31
N GLY A 55 -14.32 15.80 7.51
CA GLY A 55 -14.81 14.46 7.84
C GLY A 55 -15.96 14.01 6.95
N ILE A 56 -16.94 14.89 6.70
CA ILE A 56 -18.06 14.62 5.79
C ILE A 56 -17.57 14.46 4.35
N ARG A 57 -16.67 15.32 3.84
CA ARG A 57 -16.12 15.18 2.48
C ARG A 57 -15.37 13.85 2.32
N LYS A 58 -14.56 13.45 3.32
CA LYS A 58 -13.86 12.15 3.32
C LYS A 58 -14.84 10.97 3.38
N ALA A 59 -15.88 11.06 4.21
CA ALA A 59 -16.92 10.04 4.28
C ALA A 59 -17.66 9.90 2.94
N MET A 60 -18.02 11.02 2.29
CA MET A 60 -18.67 11.02 0.97
C MET A 60 -17.76 10.39 -0.10
N HIS A 61 -16.50 10.82 -0.23
CA HIS A 61 -15.58 10.21 -1.20
C HIS A 61 -15.36 8.71 -0.93
N SER A 62 -15.14 8.32 0.32
CA SER A 62 -14.97 6.91 0.71
C SER A 62 -16.21 6.08 0.35
N TYR A 63 -17.41 6.58 0.67
CA TYR A 63 -18.67 5.92 0.35
C TYR A 63 -18.91 5.85 -1.17
N MET A 64 -18.64 6.92 -1.93
CA MET A 64 -18.74 6.91 -3.40
C MET A 64 -17.77 5.92 -4.06
N ILE A 65 -16.52 5.82 -3.58
CA ILE A 65 -15.54 4.84 -4.06
C ILE A 65 -15.96 3.41 -3.71
N LYS A 66 -16.61 3.22 -2.56
CA LYS A 66 -17.06 1.92 -2.04
C LYS A 66 -18.30 1.39 -2.75
N GLU A 67 -19.31 2.23 -2.98
CA GLU A 67 -20.63 1.77 -3.40
C GLU A 67 -20.73 1.48 -4.91
N GLU A 68 -20.41 2.43 -5.81
CA GLU A 68 -20.56 2.15 -7.25
C GLU A 68 -19.79 3.07 -8.21
N LYS A 69 -19.94 2.79 -9.52
CA LYS A 69 -19.34 3.53 -10.65
C LYS A 69 -19.58 5.04 -10.52
N VAL A 70 -18.59 5.76 -10.01
CA VAL A 70 -18.72 7.18 -9.64
C VAL A 70 -19.11 8.04 -10.85
N PRO A 71 -20.30 8.65 -10.88
CA PRO A 71 -20.62 9.67 -11.85
C PRO A 71 -19.88 10.95 -11.42
N GLY A 72 -18.87 11.37 -12.20
CA GLY A 72 -18.19 12.65 -11.98
C GLY A 72 -16.72 12.59 -11.55
N ILE A 73 -16.07 11.42 -11.56
CA ILE A 73 -14.60 11.39 -11.69
C ILE A 73 -14.26 11.78 -13.14
N SER A 74 -13.58 12.91 -13.35
CA SER A 74 -12.92 13.22 -14.62
C SER A 74 -12.02 12.05 -14.97
N GLY A 75 -11.95 11.69 -16.25
CA GLY A 75 -11.58 10.33 -16.65
C GLY A 75 -10.24 9.81 -16.11
N LYS A 76 -9.32 10.68 -15.66
CA LYS A 76 -8.00 10.33 -15.09
C LYS A 76 -7.96 10.54 -13.57
N VAL A 77 -7.38 9.58 -12.87
CA VAL A 77 -7.11 9.64 -11.43
C VAL A 77 -5.61 9.61 -11.10
N VAL A 78 -5.29 9.92 -9.86
CA VAL A 78 -4.03 9.57 -9.17
C VAL A 78 -4.38 8.83 -7.87
N GLY A 79 -3.53 7.92 -7.41
CA GLY A 79 -3.84 7.15 -6.21
C GLY A 79 -2.81 6.10 -5.81
N CYS A 80 -3.23 5.21 -4.92
CA CYS A 80 -2.46 4.07 -4.43
C CYS A 80 -3.37 2.84 -4.25
N ILE A 81 -2.87 1.67 -4.66
CA ILE A 81 -3.38 0.36 -4.25
C ILE A 81 -2.41 -0.15 -3.19
N ALA A 82 -2.89 -0.41 -1.98
CA ALA A 82 -2.09 -1.01 -0.91
C ALA A 82 -2.61 -2.42 -0.64
N MET A 83 -1.76 -3.43 -0.61
CA MET A 83 -2.19 -4.81 -0.35
C MET A 83 -1.22 -5.58 0.54
N ILE A 84 -1.78 -6.45 1.38
CA ILE A 84 -1.00 -7.45 2.12
C ILE A 84 -1.15 -8.77 1.39
N MET A 85 -0.04 -9.39 1.01
CA MET A 85 0.01 -10.64 0.26
C MET A 85 0.88 -11.69 0.96
N LYS A 86 0.62 -12.96 0.63
CA LYS A 86 1.53 -14.07 0.94
C LYS A 86 2.44 -14.39 -0.22
N HIS A 87 3.70 -14.71 0.06
CA HIS A 87 4.63 -15.27 -0.91
C HIS A 87 5.51 -16.36 -0.26
N GLU A 88 5.83 -17.41 -1.01
CA GLU A 88 6.78 -18.45 -0.59
C GLU A 88 8.16 -18.13 -1.17
N HIS A 89 9.18 -18.08 -0.30
CA HIS A 89 10.57 -17.95 -0.73
C HIS A 89 11.06 -19.19 -1.48
N PHE A 90 12.02 -18.99 -2.38
CA PHE A 90 12.73 -20.07 -3.05
C PHE A 90 13.82 -20.64 -2.13
N ASP A 91 13.40 -21.43 -1.14
CA ASP A 91 14.33 -22.32 -0.44
C ASP A 91 14.70 -23.46 -1.39
N LEU A 92 15.87 -23.31 -2.03
CA LEU A 92 16.62 -24.45 -2.54
C LEU A 92 16.98 -25.30 -1.32
N GLU A 93 16.46 -26.53 -1.23
CA GLU A 93 16.85 -27.48 -0.18
C GLU A 93 18.37 -27.61 -0.19
N HIS A 94 19.03 -27.03 0.82
CA HIS A 94 20.46 -27.19 0.99
C HIS A 94 20.67 -28.61 1.52
N GLU A 95 21.20 -29.49 0.67
CA GLU A 95 21.82 -30.73 1.13
C GLU A 95 23.04 -30.34 1.99
N HIS A 96 22.79 -30.13 3.29
CA HIS A 96 23.84 -29.90 4.28
C HIS A 96 24.73 -31.15 4.35
N SER A 97 25.81 -31.13 3.56
CA SER A 97 26.94 -32.01 3.75
C SER A 97 27.52 -31.71 5.14
N PRO A 98 27.55 -32.66 6.10
CA PRO A 98 28.14 -32.40 7.40
C PRO A 98 29.65 -32.24 7.21
N GLN A 99 30.18 -31.06 7.53
CA GLN A 99 31.60 -30.82 7.66
C GLN A 99 31.86 -30.15 9.01
N ASP A 100 32.59 -30.87 9.86
CA ASP A 100 32.98 -30.46 11.19
C ASP A 100 33.95 -29.27 11.15
N SER A 101 33.79 -28.33 12.07
CA SER A 101 34.91 -27.85 12.89
C SER A 101 34.44 -26.88 13.97
N ASP A 102 34.75 -27.19 15.22
CA ASP A 102 34.59 -26.28 16.36
C ASP A 102 35.57 -25.09 16.24
N VAL A 103 35.07 -23.86 16.26
CA VAL A 103 35.86 -22.65 16.51
C VAL A 103 35.06 -21.69 17.40
N GLU A 104 35.49 -21.51 18.64
CA GLU A 104 35.01 -20.42 19.50
C GLU A 104 35.66 -19.09 19.04
N GLY A 105 34.86 -18.05 18.82
CA GLY A 105 35.33 -16.73 18.40
C GLY A 105 34.29 -15.62 18.62
N ASP A 106 34.72 -14.48 19.14
CA ASP A 106 33.85 -13.37 19.54
C ASP A 106 33.27 -12.57 18.35
N HIS A 107 31.99 -12.21 18.49
CA HIS A 107 31.27 -11.11 17.82
C HIS A 107 31.76 -10.61 16.44
N GLU A 108 31.23 -11.19 15.35
CA GLU A 108 31.14 -10.51 14.05
C GLU A 108 29.71 -10.49 13.51
N HIS A 109 29.39 -9.48 12.69
CA HIS A 109 28.09 -9.39 12.03
C HIS A 109 27.96 -10.54 11.02
N VAL A 110 27.04 -11.48 11.30
CA VAL A 110 26.68 -12.54 10.36
C VAL A 110 25.98 -11.92 9.15
N HIS A 111 26.77 -11.54 8.16
CA HIS A 111 26.31 -11.37 6.79
C HIS A 111 25.80 -12.73 6.33
N HIS A 112 24.47 -12.88 6.25
CA HIS A 112 23.82 -14.05 5.67
C HIS A 112 23.96 -14.02 4.14
N ASP A 113 25.19 -14.18 3.67
CA ASP A 113 25.53 -14.39 2.27
C ASP A 113 25.13 -15.84 1.89
N HIS A 114 23.82 -16.07 1.76
CA HIS A 114 23.31 -17.28 1.14
C HIS A 114 23.77 -17.33 -0.32
N GLU A 115 24.20 -18.50 -0.79
CA GLU A 115 24.71 -18.70 -2.15
C GLU A 115 23.54 -18.64 -3.17
N TYR A 116 23.10 -17.42 -3.49
CA TYR A 116 21.99 -17.18 -4.41
C TYR A 116 22.35 -17.64 -5.83
N SER A 117 21.84 -18.81 -6.18
CA SER A 117 22.09 -19.47 -7.45
C SER A 117 20.91 -19.23 -8.41
N SER A 118 21.10 -18.34 -9.39
CA SER A 118 20.13 -17.97 -10.46
C SER A 118 19.82 -19.10 -11.48
N LYS A 119 19.75 -20.36 -11.05
CA LYS A 119 19.49 -21.51 -11.92
C LYS A 119 18.00 -21.55 -12.30
N PRO A 120 17.65 -21.86 -13.56
CA PRO A 120 16.27 -22.07 -13.95
C PRO A 120 15.71 -23.28 -13.21
N THR A 121 14.54 -23.11 -12.59
CA THR A 121 13.84 -24.13 -11.80
C THR A 121 12.35 -24.05 -12.07
N TYR A 122 11.62 -25.12 -11.78
CA TYR A 122 10.16 -25.17 -11.96
C TYR A 122 9.47 -24.46 -10.79
N ALA A 123 8.59 -23.51 -11.10
CA ALA A 123 7.76 -22.85 -10.10
C ALA A 123 6.78 -23.86 -9.46
N LYS A 124 6.66 -23.83 -8.13
CA LYS A 124 5.66 -24.62 -7.40
C LYS A 124 4.27 -24.05 -7.69
N ILE A 125 3.22 -24.89 -7.63
CA ILE A 125 1.82 -24.46 -7.84
C ILE A 125 1.43 -23.32 -6.87
N SER A 126 1.97 -23.33 -5.65
CA SER A 126 1.82 -22.27 -4.65
C SER A 126 2.33 -20.90 -5.10
N GLN A 127 3.30 -20.85 -6.02
CA GLN A 127 3.92 -19.62 -6.54
C GLN A 127 3.21 -19.08 -7.79
N THR A 128 2.16 -19.74 -8.30
CA THR A 128 1.42 -19.31 -9.50
C THR A 128 0.90 -17.88 -9.38
N ASP A 129 0.38 -17.52 -8.20
CA ASP A 129 -0.15 -16.18 -7.95
C ASP A 129 0.96 -15.11 -8.00
N LEU A 130 2.22 -15.42 -7.66
CA LEU A 130 3.33 -14.46 -7.73
C LEU A 130 3.70 -14.12 -9.17
N ILE A 131 3.73 -15.14 -10.03
CA ILE A 131 3.91 -14.97 -11.48
C ILE A 131 2.77 -14.12 -12.05
N LEU A 132 1.54 -14.41 -11.62
CA LEU A 132 0.34 -13.71 -12.08
C LEU A 132 0.25 -12.26 -11.55
N ILE A 133 0.74 -11.96 -10.34
CA ILE A 133 0.89 -10.57 -9.84
C ILE A 133 1.79 -9.78 -10.79
N ASN A 134 2.97 -10.31 -11.09
CA ASN A 134 3.91 -9.64 -11.98
C ASN A 134 3.36 -9.48 -13.41
N ASP A 135 2.68 -10.50 -13.95
CA ASP A 135 2.04 -10.41 -15.27
C ASP A 135 0.90 -9.38 -15.29
N ILE A 136 0.06 -9.33 -14.25
CA ILE A 136 -0.96 -8.28 -14.08
C ILE A 136 -0.28 -6.91 -14.02
N GLN A 137 0.70 -6.70 -13.14
CA GLN A 137 1.38 -5.39 -13.02
C GLN A 137 2.01 -4.96 -14.34
N HIS A 138 2.68 -5.87 -15.06
CA HIS A 138 3.25 -5.59 -16.37
C HIS A 138 2.17 -5.27 -17.42
N HIS A 139 1.05 -5.99 -17.42
CA HIS A 139 -0.09 -5.70 -18.29
C HIS A 139 -0.73 -4.32 -18.00
N PHE A 140 -0.59 -3.78 -16.79
CA PHE A 140 -1.12 -2.47 -16.36
C PHE A 140 -0.01 -1.40 -16.18
N ALA A 141 1.18 -1.60 -16.73
CA ALA A 141 2.30 -0.65 -16.65
C ALA A 141 1.99 0.73 -17.27
N ASP A 142 0.91 0.86 -18.06
CA ASP A 142 0.38 2.13 -18.56
C ASP A 142 -0.23 3.03 -17.48
N VAL A 143 -0.61 2.48 -16.33
CA VAL A 143 -1.21 3.23 -15.20
C VAL A 143 -0.47 3.09 -13.88
N ILE A 144 0.55 2.24 -13.79
CA ILE A 144 1.41 2.12 -12.62
C ILE A 144 2.56 3.12 -12.74
N ILE A 145 2.71 4.00 -11.74
CA ILE A 145 3.83 4.95 -11.64
C ILE A 145 5.03 4.25 -11.01
N SER A 146 4.80 3.54 -9.90
CA SER A 146 5.83 2.84 -9.14
C SER A 146 5.20 1.79 -8.23
N ASN A 147 6.02 0.82 -7.84
CA ASN A 147 5.70 -0.19 -6.85
C ASN A 147 6.74 -0.15 -5.72
N MET A 148 6.28 -0.28 -4.47
CA MET A 148 7.11 -0.48 -3.29
C MET A 148 6.67 -1.78 -2.59
N HIS A 149 7.58 -2.73 -2.49
CA HIS A 149 7.38 -4.01 -1.82
C HIS A 149 8.18 -4.05 -0.51
N VAL A 150 7.54 -4.45 0.59
CA VAL A 150 8.12 -4.50 1.94
C VAL A 150 7.80 -5.85 2.58
N HIS A 151 8.82 -6.62 2.91
CA HIS A 151 8.66 -7.84 3.71
C HIS A 151 8.27 -7.47 5.16
N LEU A 152 7.16 -8.01 5.65
CA LEU A 152 6.67 -7.83 7.02
C LEU A 152 7.09 -9.00 7.93
N GLU A 153 7.01 -10.22 7.38
CA GLU A 153 7.38 -11.50 7.97
C GLU A 153 7.90 -12.41 6.85
N PHE A 154 8.42 -13.61 7.17
CA PHE A 154 8.99 -14.54 6.19
C PHE A 154 8.09 -14.80 4.98
N GLU A 155 6.79 -15.01 5.18
CA GLU A 155 5.84 -15.29 4.08
C GLU A 155 4.92 -14.11 3.73
N ARG A 156 5.07 -12.93 4.36
CA ARG A 156 4.09 -11.83 4.23
C ARG A 156 4.73 -10.53 3.79
N CYS A 157 4.13 -9.91 2.79
CA CYS A 157 4.58 -8.64 2.25
C CYS A 157 3.46 -7.60 2.20
N LEU A 158 3.83 -6.34 2.41
CA LEU A 158 3.05 -5.16 2.05
C LEU A 158 3.54 -4.67 0.69
N GLU A 159 2.62 -4.54 -0.26
CA GLU A 159 2.89 -3.97 -1.57
C GLU A 159 2.07 -2.68 -1.75
N LEU A 160 2.73 -1.61 -2.18
CA LEU A 160 2.12 -0.30 -2.44
C LEU A 160 2.35 0.09 -3.91
N ILE A 161 1.29 0.09 -4.70
CA ILE A 161 1.33 0.45 -6.12
C ILE A 161 0.77 1.85 -6.30
N ALA A 162 1.65 2.82 -6.58
CA ALA A 162 1.25 4.17 -6.96
C ALA A 162 0.72 4.17 -8.39
N VAL A 163 -0.44 4.79 -8.61
CA VAL A 163 -1.17 4.71 -9.89
C VAL A 163 -1.56 6.09 -10.42
N SER A 164 -1.50 6.28 -11.74
CA SER A 164 -2.18 7.38 -12.43
C SER A 164 -2.57 7.00 -13.84
N GLY A 165 -3.85 7.21 -14.16
CA GLY A 165 -4.40 6.83 -15.45
C GLY A 165 -5.92 6.84 -15.42
N PRO A 166 -6.59 6.23 -16.41
CA PRO A 166 -8.04 6.22 -16.47
C PRO A 166 -8.67 5.50 -15.26
N TYR A 167 -9.72 6.06 -14.64
CA TYR A 167 -10.33 5.45 -13.43
C TYR A 167 -10.71 3.97 -13.64
N GLU A 168 -11.43 3.64 -14.71
CA GLU A 168 -11.83 2.25 -14.97
C GLU A 168 -10.62 1.34 -15.27
N ARG A 169 -9.50 1.87 -15.77
CA ARG A 169 -8.25 1.09 -15.98
C ARG A 169 -7.55 0.81 -14.66
N VAL A 170 -7.42 1.82 -13.80
CA VAL A 170 -6.85 1.68 -12.45
C VAL A 170 -7.72 0.78 -11.55
N LYS A 171 -9.05 0.92 -11.65
CA LYS A 171 -10.02 0.06 -10.97
C LYS A 171 -9.94 -1.38 -11.45
N LYS A 172 -9.77 -1.62 -12.77
CA LYS A 172 -9.57 -2.97 -13.31
C LYS A 172 -8.26 -3.59 -12.78
N LEU A 173 -7.17 -2.83 -12.64
CA LEU A 173 -5.93 -3.32 -12.00
C LEU A 173 -6.21 -3.85 -10.60
N ARG A 174 -6.86 -3.04 -9.75
CA ARG A 174 -7.30 -3.44 -8.41
C ARG A 174 -8.18 -4.69 -8.43
N ASP A 175 -9.15 -4.76 -9.35
CA ASP A 175 -10.12 -5.86 -9.44
C ASP A 175 -9.51 -7.16 -9.98
N ASP A 176 -8.48 -7.07 -10.84
CA ASP A 176 -7.72 -8.22 -11.32
C ASP A 176 -6.75 -8.73 -10.23
N LEU A 177 -6.06 -7.83 -9.51
CA LEU A 177 -5.25 -8.17 -8.34
C LEU A 177 -6.10 -8.84 -7.24
N LYS A 178 -7.23 -8.26 -6.86
CA LYS A 178 -8.13 -8.75 -5.79
C LYS A 178 -8.65 -10.18 -5.98
N ARG A 179 -8.54 -10.76 -7.18
CA ARG A 179 -8.96 -12.15 -7.48
C ARG A 179 -7.92 -13.20 -7.08
N LEU A 180 -6.69 -12.78 -6.82
CA LEU A 180 -5.59 -13.65 -6.41
C LEU A 180 -5.84 -14.20 -5.01
N LYS A 181 -5.51 -15.47 -4.79
CA LYS A 181 -5.67 -16.16 -3.50
C LYS A 181 -4.56 -15.78 -2.51
N SER A 182 -3.41 -15.33 -3.02
CA SER A 182 -2.30 -14.83 -2.21
C SER A 182 -2.60 -13.52 -1.47
N ILE A 183 -3.57 -12.71 -1.94
CA ILE A 183 -3.92 -11.44 -1.29
C ILE A 183 -4.76 -11.69 -0.04
N ILE A 184 -4.26 -11.20 1.10
CA ILE A 184 -4.94 -11.21 2.40
C ILE A 184 -5.87 -9.98 2.52
N SER A 185 -5.40 -8.80 2.11
CA SER A 185 -6.16 -7.56 2.13
C SER A 185 -5.73 -6.64 1.00
N ILE A 186 -6.66 -5.81 0.50
CA ILE A 186 -6.40 -4.81 -0.53
C ILE A 186 -7.24 -3.56 -0.26
N GLU A 187 -6.56 -2.45 -0.04
CA GLU A 187 -7.10 -1.10 0.12
C GLU A 187 -6.84 -0.29 -1.14
N PHE A 188 -7.77 0.61 -1.46
CA PHE A 188 -7.74 1.38 -2.70
C PHE A 188 -8.12 2.83 -2.46
N PHE A 189 -7.16 3.73 -2.70
CA PHE A 189 -7.34 5.15 -2.56
C PHE A 189 -7.05 5.84 -3.90
N VAL A 190 -8.03 6.58 -4.42
CA VAL A 190 -7.89 7.41 -5.63
C VAL A 190 -8.53 8.77 -5.43
N VAL A 191 -7.96 9.77 -6.08
CA VAL A 191 -8.53 11.11 -6.23
C VAL A 191 -8.51 11.48 -7.71
N ASP A 192 -9.39 12.39 -8.11
CA ASP A 192 -9.38 12.97 -9.45
C ASP A 192 -8.02 13.64 -9.74
N LYS A 193 -7.47 13.46 -10.95
CA LYS A 193 -6.23 14.12 -11.34
C LYS A 193 -6.43 15.59 -11.68
N ASP A 194 -7.66 15.95 -12.06
CA ASP A 194 -8.08 17.31 -12.39
C ASP A 194 -8.68 18.04 -11.18
N PHE A 195 -8.44 17.55 -9.95
CA PHE A 195 -8.74 18.27 -8.70
C PHE A 195 -8.09 19.67 -8.74
N LYS A 196 -8.94 20.71 -8.72
CA LYS A 196 -8.58 22.12 -8.53
C LYS A 196 -9.06 22.56 -7.15
#